data_AF-A0A9P0PPY6-F1
#
_entry.id   AF-A0A9P0PPY6-F1
#
_cell.length_a   1.000
_cell.length_b   1.000
_cell.length_c   1.000
_cell.angle_alpha   90.00
_cell.angle_beta   90.00
_cell.angle_gamma   90.00
#
_symmetry.space_group_name_H-M   'P 1'
#
loop_
_entity.id
_entity.type
_entity.pdbx_description
1 polymer ?
#
loop_
_entity_poly.entity_id
_entity_poly.type
_entity_poly.pdbx_seq_one_letter_code
_entity_poly.pdbx_strand_id
1 'polypeptide(L)'
;MELNREHFRAIIYYNFQRQLSQQECLAELLSVFGNEASHQSTIFRWYGRVSLSDNPTENVDAVRKLIIEDRHVTYREIETSLKISKTSIQKISHEELGVRKLVSRWIRHLLTEEQKAARVNWC
;
A
#
# COMPACT_ATOMS: atom_id res chain seq x y z
N MET A 1 -4.23 32.94 -8.14
CA MET A 1 -3.65 31.58 -8.11
C MET A 1 -4.49 30.73 -9.03
N GLU A 2 -3.93 30.15 -10.08
CA GLU A 2 -4.70 29.27 -10.98
C GLU A 2 -4.89 27.90 -10.32
N LEU A 3 -6.14 27.59 -9.95
CA LEU A 3 -6.49 26.29 -9.39
C LEU A 3 -6.47 25.20 -10.46
N ASN A 4 -5.34 24.51 -10.55
CA ASN A 4 -5.22 23.28 -11.35
C ASN A 4 -5.89 22.06 -10.66
N ARG A 5 -6.21 21.02 -11.46
CA ARG A 5 -6.77 19.73 -11.03
C ARG A 5 -5.97 19.03 -9.95
N GLU A 6 -4.66 19.22 -9.90
CA GLU A 6 -3.79 18.64 -8.88
C GLU A 6 -4.04 19.23 -7.49
N HIS A 7 -4.32 20.54 -7.40
CA HIS A 7 -4.68 21.18 -6.14
C HIS A 7 -5.96 20.60 -5.57
N PHE A 8 -6.99 20.38 -6.40
CA PHE A 8 -8.22 19.74 -5.95
C PHE A 8 -8.00 18.31 -5.45
N ARG A 9 -7.10 17.54 -6.10
CA ARG A 9 -6.75 16.19 -5.61
C ARG A 9 -6.05 16.24 -4.26
N ALA A 10 -5.14 17.20 -4.06
CA ALA A 10 -4.44 17.39 -2.78
C ALA A 10 -5.42 17.77 -1.66
N ILE A 11 -6.38 18.65 -1.94
CA ILE A 11 -7.42 19.05 -0.97
C ILE A 11 -8.35 17.88 -0.63
N ILE A 12 -8.78 17.10 -1.64
CA ILE A 12 -9.59 15.90 -1.41
C ILE A 12 -8.84 14.90 -0.51
N TYR A 13 -7.54 14.72 -0.75
CA TYR A 13 -6.70 13.87 0.10
C TYR A 13 -6.58 14.42 1.54
N TYR A 14 -6.34 15.72 1.69
CA TYR A 14 -6.30 16.36 3.00
C TYR A 14 -7.61 16.19 3.79
N ASN A 15 -8.75 16.34 3.12
CA ASN A 15 -10.06 16.16 3.74
C ASN A 15 -10.36 14.71 4.10
N PHE A 16 -9.87 13.76 3.30
CA PHE A 16 -9.89 12.33 3.64
C PHE A 16 -9.08 12.04 4.92
N GLN A 17 -7.87 12.61 5.05
CA GLN A 17 -7.05 12.46 6.27
C GLN A 17 -7.74 13.04 7.52
N ARG A 18 -8.58 14.08 7.34
CA ARG A 18 -9.42 14.66 8.40
C ARG A 18 -10.67 13.81 8.73
N GLN A 19 -10.85 12.68 8.06
CA GLN A 19 -12.00 11.77 8.21
C GLN A 19 -13.36 12.42 7.89
N LEU A 20 -13.38 13.42 7.01
CA LEU A 20 -14.63 14.01 6.53
C LEU A 20 -15.35 13.04 5.61
N SER A 21 -16.68 12.98 5.65
CA SER A 21 -17.44 12.20 4.66
C SER A 21 -17.34 12.80 3.26
N GLN A 22 -17.72 12.03 2.24
CA GLN A 22 -17.76 12.51 0.84
C GLN A 22 -18.62 13.77 0.69
N GLN A 23 -19.73 13.85 1.43
CA GLN A 23 -20.65 14.98 1.39
C GLN A 23 -20.06 16.21 2.07
N GLU A 24 -19.38 16.04 3.21
CA GLU A 24 -18.69 17.13 3.90
C GLU A 24 -17.52 17.66 3.09
N CYS A 25 -16.76 16.77 2.43
CA CYS A 25 -15.68 17.18 1.53
C CYS A 25 -16.21 18.00 0.34
N LEU A 26 -17.39 17.66 -0.20
CA LEU A 26 -18.04 18.44 -1.25
C LEU A 26 -18.49 19.80 -0.72
N ALA A 27 -19.12 19.84 0.45
CA ALA A 27 -19.61 21.07 1.07
C ALA A 27 -18.46 22.05 1.35
N GLU A 28 -17.32 21.56 1.84
CA GLU A 28 -16.14 22.38 2.07
C GLU A 28 -15.54 22.92 0.76
N LEU A 29 -15.40 22.07 -0.27
CA LEU A 29 -14.90 22.49 -1.57
C LEU A 29 -15.82 23.54 -2.24
N LEU A 30 -17.13 23.38 -2.13
CA LEU A 30 -18.09 24.36 -2.63
C LEU A 30 -18.09 25.65 -1.79
N SER A 31 -17.90 25.55 -0.47
CA SER A 31 -17.82 26.72 0.40
C SER A 31 -16.58 27.58 0.14
N VAL A 32 -15.45 26.96 -0.23
CA VAL A 32 -14.18 27.66 -0.45
C VAL A 32 -14.02 28.14 -1.89
N PHE A 33 -14.40 27.33 -2.87
CA PHE A 33 -14.12 27.59 -4.30
C PHE A 33 -15.37 27.90 -5.13
N GLY A 34 -16.58 27.74 -4.58
CA GLY A 34 -17.83 28.06 -5.28
C GLY A 34 -17.94 27.39 -6.65
N ASN A 35 -18.12 28.20 -7.70
CA ASN A 35 -18.25 27.72 -9.08
C ASN A 35 -16.94 27.23 -9.70
N GLU A 36 -15.79 27.55 -9.12
CA GLU A 36 -14.48 27.05 -9.56
C GLU A 36 -14.17 25.66 -8.99
N ALA A 37 -14.99 25.17 -8.05
CA ALA A 37 -14.82 23.86 -7.46
C ALA A 37 -14.92 22.74 -8.51
N SER A 38 -14.15 21.67 -8.29
CA SER A 38 -14.30 20.45 -9.08
C SER A 38 -15.73 19.92 -9.00
N HIS A 39 -16.27 19.43 -10.12
CA HIS A 39 -17.61 18.88 -10.15
C HIS A 39 -17.78 17.72 -9.16
N GLN A 40 -18.96 17.59 -8.53
CA GLN A 40 -19.25 16.58 -7.51
C GLN A 40 -18.85 15.16 -7.92
N SER A 41 -19.16 14.75 -9.15
CA SER A 41 -18.79 13.44 -9.68
C SER A 41 -17.28 13.21 -9.71
N THR A 42 -16.49 14.26 -9.96
CA THR A 42 -15.03 14.19 -9.92
C THR A 42 -14.54 14.04 -8.48
N ILE A 43 -15.10 14.81 -7.56
CA ILE A 43 -14.78 14.73 -6.12
C ILE A 43 -15.07 13.33 -5.60
N PHE A 44 -16.27 12.78 -5.82
CA PHE A 44 -16.66 11.47 -5.30
C PHE A 44 -15.82 10.35 -5.90
N ARG A 45 -15.52 10.41 -7.20
CA ARG A 45 -14.63 9.44 -7.85
C ARG A 45 -13.22 9.50 -7.25
N TRP A 46 -12.68 10.70 -7.00
CA TRP A 46 -11.35 10.85 -6.40
C TRP A 46 -11.33 10.50 -4.93
N TYR A 47 -12.36 10.84 -4.17
CA TYR A 47 -12.51 10.48 -2.77
C TYR A 47 -12.54 8.95 -2.60
N GLY A 48 -13.32 8.25 -3.43
CA GLY A 48 -13.30 6.80 -3.48
C GLY A 48 -11.93 6.24 -3.86
N ARG A 49 -11.21 6.89 -4.79
CA ARG A 49 -9.83 6.50 -5.12
C ARG A 49 -8.86 6.74 -3.97
N VAL A 50 -8.95 7.83 -3.22
CA VAL A 50 -8.11 8.08 -2.04
C VAL A 50 -8.41 7.06 -0.94
N SER A 51 -9.70 6.74 -0.74
CA SER A 51 -10.10 5.65 0.15
C SER A 51 -9.56 4.28 -0.25
N LEU A 52 -9.37 4.04 -1.56
CA LEU A 52 -8.81 2.81 -2.12
C LEU A 52 -7.29 2.88 -2.32
N SER A 53 -6.73 4.09 -2.27
CA SER A 53 -5.34 4.43 -2.44
C SER A 53 -4.88 5.04 -1.12
N ASP A 54 -4.81 4.20 -0.11
CA ASP A 54 -3.52 3.85 0.46
C ASP A 54 -2.50 5.00 0.42
N ASN A 55 -2.24 5.61 1.57
CA ASN A 55 -1.03 6.38 1.82
C ASN A 55 0.16 5.57 1.27
N PRO A 56 0.82 6.02 0.19
CA PRO A 56 1.80 5.17 -0.50
C PRO A 56 2.94 4.79 0.46
N THR A 57 3.33 5.70 1.34
CA THR A 57 4.41 5.47 2.32
C THR A 57 4.03 4.45 3.40
N GLU A 58 2.87 4.59 4.03
CA GLU A 58 2.45 3.68 5.12
C GLU A 58 2.23 2.26 4.60
N ASN A 59 1.72 2.13 3.38
CA ASN A 59 1.49 0.82 2.77
C ASN A 59 2.78 0.16 2.29
N VAL A 60 3.77 0.93 1.82
CA VAL A 60 5.10 0.40 1.53
C VAL A 60 5.75 -0.18 2.79
N ASP A 61 5.66 0.52 3.92
CA ASP A 61 6.20 0.04 5.19
C ASP A 61 5.42 -1.17 5.74
N ALA A 62 4.09 -1.17 5.61
CA ALA A 62 3.27 -2.30 6.02
C ALA A 62 3.57 -3.56 5.21
N VAL A 63 3.65 -3.45 3.88
CA VAL A 63 4.04 -4.56 2.99
C VAL A 63 5.46 -5.04 3.32
N ARG A 64 6.40 -4.11 3.56
CA ARG A 64 7.77 -4.45 3.98
C ARG A 64 7.79 -5.28 5.26
N LYS A 65 7.01 -4.89 6.27
CA LYS A 65 6.93 -5.62 7.55
C LYS A 65 6.42 -7.05 7.34
N LEU A 66 5.34 -7.24 6.58
CA LEU A 66 4.80 -8.57 6.29
C LEU A 66 5.82 -9.48 5.59
N ILE A 67 6.59 -8.96 4.64
CA ILE A 67 7.64 -9.72 3.92
C ILE A 67 8.82 -10.09 4.83
N ILE A 68 9.16 -9.23 5.80
CA ILE A 68 10.23 -9.50 6.77
C ILE A 68 9.80 -10.56 7.78
N GLU A 69 8.55 -10.51 8.23
CA GLU A 69 7.97 -11.47 9.16
C GLU A 69 7.84 -12.85 8.53
N ASP A 70 7.30 -12.93 7.31
CA ASP A 70 7.24 -14.16 6.53
C ASP A 70 7.69 -13.93 5.08
N ARG A 71 8.82 -14.54 4.72
CA ARG A 71 9.36 -14.51 3.35
C ARG A 71 8.53 -15.30 2.34
N HIS A 72 7.61 -16.15 2.80
CA HIS A 72 6.73 -16.98 1.96
C HIS A 72 5.33 -16.40 1.77
N VAL A 73 5.07 -15.20 2.31
CA VAL A 73 3.76 -14.54 2.23
C VAL A 73 3.28 -14.39 0.78
N THR A 74 2.01 -14.70 0.57
CA THR A 74 1.36 -14.62 -0.75
C THR A 74 0.68 -13.26 -0.95
N TYR A 75 0.49 -12.86 -2.21
CA TYR A 75 -0.24 -11.63 -2.52
C TYR A 75 -1.67 -11.61 -1.99
N ARG A 76 -2.31 -12.78 -1.83
CA ARG A 76 -3.68 -12.87 -1.28
C ARG A 76 -3.70 -12.57 0.22
N GLU A 77 -2.69 -13.02 0.96
CA GLU A 77 -2.58 -12.74 2.39
C GLU A 77 -2.27 -11.25 2.63
N ILE A 78 -1.41 -10.66 1.80
CA ILE A 78 -1.14 -9.21 1.84
C ILE A 78 -2.40 -8.42 1.48
N GLU A 79 -3.13 -8.81 0.42
CA GLU A 79 -4.39 -8.17 0.02
C GLU A 79 -5.45 -8.28 1.12
N THR A 80 -5.55 -9.43 1.80
CA THR A 80 -6.51 -9.62 2.88
C THR A 80 -6.17 -8.80 4.13
N SER A 81 -4.88 -8.71 4.46
CA SER A 81 -4.40 -8.00 5.66
C SER A 81 -4.46 -6.49 5.50
N LEU A 82 -4.01 -5.97 4.35
CA LEU A 82 -3.88 -4.53 4.12
C LEU A 82 -5.04 -3.95 3.30
N LYS A 83 -5.93 -4.79 2.74
CA LYS A 83 -7.03 -4.39 1.83
C LYS A 83 -6.57 -3.63 0.58
N ILE A 84 -5.34 -3.92 0.16
CA ILE A 84 -4.69 -3.31 -0.99
C ILE A 84 -4.91 -4.17 -2.23
N SER A 85 -5.14 -3.54 -3.38
CA SER A 85 -5.24 -4.27 -4.65
C SER A 85 -3.95 -5.04 -4.97
N LYS A 86 -4.09 -6.25 -5.52
CA LYS A 86 -2.95 -7.05 -6.03
C LYS A 86 -2.01 -6.26 -6.95
N THR A 87 -2.53 -5.37 -7.78
CA THR A 87 -1.74 -4.51 -8.68
C THR A 87 -0.86 -3.52 -7.92
N SER A 88 -1.35 -2.95 -6.83
CA SER A 88 -0.56 -2.06 -5.99
C SER A 88 0.51 -2.83 -5.22
N ILE A 89 0.19 -4.03 -4.70
CA ILE A 89 1.16 -4.91 -4.04
C ILE A 89 2.31 -5.26 -4.99
N GLN A 90 2.01 -5.55 -6.26
CA GLN A 90 3.03 -5.84 -7.26
C GLN A 90 3.95 -4.65 -7.52
N LYS A 91 3.40 -3.44 -7.66
CA LYS A 91 4.19 -2.20 -7.82
C LYS A 91 5.06 -1.93 -6.61
N ILE A 92 4.49 -1.98 -5.40
CA ILE A 92 5.23 -1.80 -4.15
C ILE A 92 6.38 -2.82 -4.05
N SER A 93 6.10 -4.08 -4.36
CA SER A 93 7.12 -5.14 -4.29
C SER A 93 8.28 -4.91 -5.26
N HIS A 94 8.00 -4.57 -6.52
CA HIS A 94 9.02 -4.50 -7.56
C HIS A 94 9.65 -3.12 -7.75
N GLU A 95 8.86 -2.05 -7.68
CA GLU A 95 9.30 -0.67 -7.94
C GLU A 95 9.84 -0.02 -6.66
N GLU A 96 9.12 -0.14 -5.54
CA GLU A 96 9.48 0.55 -4.28
C GLU A 96 10.45 -0.27 -3.41
N LEU A 97 10.17 -1.56 -3.21
CA LEU A 97 10.98 -2.44 -2.37
C LEU A 97 12.09 -3.15 -3.14
N GLY A 98 12.00 -3.24 -4.47
CA GLY A 98 12.98 -3.93 -5.32
C GLY A 98 13.09 -5.44 -5.06
N VAL A 99 12.10 -6.05 -4.40
CA VAL A 99 12.13 -7.48 -4.06
C VAL A 99 11.72 -8.33 -5.27
N ARG A 100 12.27 -9.55 -5.30
CA ARG A 100 12.00 -10.54 -6.35
C ARG A 100 11.55 -11.84 -5.72
N LYS A 101 10.59 -12.50 -6.38
CA LYS A 101 10.18 -13.84 -6.00
C LYS A 101 11.31 -14.82 -6.32
N LEU A 102 11.86 -15.45 -5.30
CA LEU A 102 12.83 -16.53 -5.42
C LEU A 102 12.19 -17.85 -4.98
N VAL A 103 12.65 -18.95 -5.56
CA VAL A 103 12.23 -20.28 -5.15
C VAL A 103 13.19 -20.77 -4.06
N SER A 104 12.64 -21.36 -3.00
CA SER A 104 13.44 -21.99 -1.94
C SER A 104 14.35 -23.07 -2.54
N ARG A 105 15.58 -23.17 -2.04
CA ARG A 105 16.48 -24.28 -2.41
C ARG A 105 16.00 -25.58 -1.77
N TRP A 106 16.02 -26.66 -2.53
CA TRP A 106 15.71 -27.98 -1.99
C TRP A 106 16.86 -28.48 -1.11
N ILE A 107 16.53 -28.94 0.10
CA ILE A 107 17.48 -29.48 1.06
C ILE A 107 17.19 -30.97 1.22
N ARG A 108 18.22 -31.81 1.08
CA ARG A 108 18.07 -33.27 1.04
C ARG A 108 17.52 -33.88 2.34
N HIS A 109 17.94 -33.34 3.48
CA HIS A 109 17.56 -33.86 4.79
C HIS A 109 17.31 -32.70 5.77
N LEU A 110 16.30 -32.88 6.62
CA LEU A 110 16.12 -32.04 7.81
C LEU A 110 17.06 -32.54 8.89
N LEU A 111 18.20 -31.87 9.06
CA LEU A 111 19.23 -32.28 10.02
C LEU A 111 18.84 -31.93 11.46
N THR A 112 19.16 -32.81 12.40
CA THR A 112 19.09 -32.51 13.84
C THR A 112 20.25 -31.59 14.25
N GLU A 113 20.15 -30.97 15.42
CA GLU A 113 21.21 -30.09 15.92
C GLU A 113 22.53 -30.84 16.14
N GLU A 114 22.49 -32.10 16.61
CA GLU A 114 23.69 -32.93 16.75
C GLU A 114 24.35 -33.21 15.40
N GLN A 115 23.55 -33.48 14.37
CA GLN A 115 24.04 -33.70 13.00
C GLN A 115 24.65 -32.43 12.41
N LYS A 116 24.10 -31.25 12.71
CA LYS A 116 24.70 -29.97 12.30
C LYS A 116 26.06 -29.76 12.98
N ALA A 117 26.14 -29.99 14.29
CA ALA A 117 27.38 -29.85 15.07
C ALA A 117 28.47 -30.80 14.58
N ALA A 118 28.14 -32.06 14.32
CA ALA A 118 29.08 -33.04 13.78
C ALA A 118 29.64 -32.63 12.41
N ARG A 119 28.83 -32.03 11.53
CA ARG A 119 29.27 -31.53 10.22
C ARG A 119 30.20 -30.32 10.35
N VAL A 120 29.92 -29.41 11.27
CA VAL A 120 30.80 -28.26 11.53
C VAL A 120 32.14 -28.69 12.09
N ASN A 121 32.18 -29.69 12.99
CA ASN A 121 33.43 -30.22 13.54
C ASN A 121 34.25 -31.03 12.52
N TRP A 122 33.58 -31.60 11.51
CA TRP A 122 34.26 -32.36 10.46
C TRP A 122 34.90 -31.48 9.38
N CYS A 123 34.31 -30.32 9.08
CA CYS A 123 34.85 -29.33 8.13
C CYS A 123 36.00 -28.51 8.74
#